data_AF-A0A3D0RTD9-F1
#
_entry.id   AF-A0A3D0RTD9-F1
#
_cell.length_a   1.000
_cell.length_b   1.000
_cell.length_c   1.000
_cell.angle_alpha   90.00
_cell.angle_beta   90.00
_cell.angle_gamma   90.00
#
_symmetry.space_group_name_H-M   'P 1'
#
loop_
_entity.id
_entity.type
_entity.pdbx_description
1 polymer ?
#
loop_
_entity_poly.entity_id
_entity_poly.type
_entity_poly.pdbx_seq_one_letter_code
_entity_poly.pdbx_strand_id
1 'polypeptide(L)'
;LVVHQRSEGLTQLRILELGAGADAPAIADDYLVEFDHEVYTVGSGSNPGFGQPTVRLGYTTMAVPSSVYDYDVRTRELTLLRQAPVLGGYDPDDYEEHRLWATAADGVQVPISIVYRRGARDRDDGGTRAVPTLLYGYG
;
A
#
# COMPACT_ATOMS: atom_id res chain seq x y z
N LEU A 1 -8.73 14.06 11.14
CA LEU A 1 -9.67 13.49 10.14
C LEU A 1 -8.89 12.53 9.24
N VAL A 2 -9.44 11.37 8.93
CA VAL A 2 -8.82 10.38 8.03
C VAL A 2 -9.60 10.35 6.73
N VAL A 3 -8.93 10.58 5.60
CA VAL A 3 -9.54 10.60 4.27
C VAL A 3 -9.04 9.40 3.49
N HIS A 4 -9.99 8.66 2.91
CA HIS A 4 -9.71 7.59 1.96
C HIS A 4 -9.73 8.14 0.56
N GLN A 5 -8.67 7.91 -0.20
CA GLN A 5 -8.60 8.37 -1.58
C GLN A 5 -7.94 7.33 -2.47
N ARG A 6 -8.02 7.58 -3.78
CA ARG A 6 -7.24 6.86 -4.78
C ARG A 6 -6.50 7.86 -5.66
N SER A 7 -5.22 7.62 -5.89
CA SER A 7 -4.37 8.40 -6.79
C SER A 7 -3.38 7.47 -7.46
N GLU A 8 -3.04 7.72 -8.73
CA GLU A 8 -2.08 6.90 -9.50
C GLU A 8 -2.37 5.39 -9.45
N GLY A 9 -3.65 5.00 -9.37
CA GLY A 9 -4.09 3.61 -9.31
C GLY A 9 -3.79 2.89 -7.98
N LEU A 10 -3.55 3.62 -6.89
CA LEU A 10 -3.37 3.10 -5.53
C LEU A 10 -4.43 3.66 -4.57
N THR A 11 -4.80 2.87 -3.57
CA THR A 11 -5.50 3.39 -2.38
C THR A 11 -4.52 4.14 -1.50
N GLN A 12 -4.92 5.27 -0.95
CA GLN A 12 -4.11 6.05 -0.02
C GLN A 12 -4.96 6.52 1.16
N LEU A 13 -4.30 6.72 2.29
CA LEU A 13 -4.88 7.40 3.45
C LEU A 13 -4.18 8.73 3.66
N ARG A 14 -4.99 9.79 3.79
CA ARG A 14 -4.55 11.14 4.12
C ARG A 14 -5.01 11.50 5.52
N ILE A 15 -4.13 12.05 6.33
CA ILE A 15 -4.42 12.58 7.66
C ILE A 15 -4.51 14.10 7.54
N LEU A 16 -5.66 14.62 7.97
CA LEU A 16 -5.90 16.05 8.13
C LEU A 16 -6.01 16.35 9.62
N GLU A 17 -4.99 16.99 10.20
CA GLU A 17 -5.03 17.44 11.58
C GLU A 17 -5.88 18.70 11.67
N LEU A 18 -6.87 18.69 12.57
CA LEU A 18 -7.79 19.81 12.72
C LEU A 18 -7.18 20.87 13.65
N GLY A 19 -7.33 22.13 13.29
CA GLY A 19 -6.89 23.25 14.14
C GLY A 19 -7.61 23.27 15.49
N ALA A 20 -6.86 23.63 16.54
CA ALA A 20 -7.39 23.75 17.89
C ALA A 20 -7.96 25.15 18.12
N GLY A 21 -9.28 25.31 18.00
CA GLY A 21 -10.01 26.52 18.38
C GLY A 21 -10.48 27.39 17.20
N ALA A 22 -11.22 28.46 17.52
CA ALA A 22 -11.92 29.28 16.53
C ALA A 22 -11.00 30.13 15.65
N ASP A 23 -9.82 30.51 16.17
CA ASP A 23 -8.86 31.39 15.49
C ASP A 23 -7.75 30.61 14.76
N ALA A 24 -7.72 29.28 14.90
CA ALA A 24 -6.77 28.41 14.21
C ALA A 24 -7.22 28.14 12.78
N PRO A 25 -6.28 27.89 11.83
CA PRO A 25 -6.66 27.37 10.52
C PRO A 25 -7.42 26.05 10.69
N ALA A 26 -8.45 25.84 9.87
CA ALA A 26 -9.31 24.65 9.98
C ALA A 26 -8.50 23.34 9.91
N ILE A 27 -7.48 23.31 9.06
CA ILE A 27 -6.50 22.24 8.95
C ILE A 27 -5.14 22.77 9.41
N ALA A 28 -4.57 22.15 10.44
CA ALA A 28 -3.26 22.48 10.99
C ALA A 28 -2.14 21.73 10.26
N ASP A 29 -2.40 20.51 9.81
CA ASP A 29 -1.45 19.68 9.05
C ASP A 29 -2.20 18.76 8.07
N ASP A 30 -1.54 18.41 6.97
CA ASP A 30 -2.08 17.59 5.88
C ASP A 30 -0.97 16.73 5.26
N TYR A 31 -1.07 15.42 5.44
CA TYR A 31 -0.06 14.48 4.94
C TYR A 31 -0.64 13.11 4.60
N LEU A 32 0.08 12.37 3.75
CA LEU A 32 -0.22 10.98 3.43
C LEU A 32 0.43 10.05 4.46
N VAL A 33 -0.23 8.93 4.75
CA VAL A 33 0.42 7.79 5.40
C VAL A 33 1.29 7.10 4.35
N GLU A 34 2.60 7.07 4.58
CA GLU A 34 3.58 6.53 3.65
C GLU A 34 3.92 5.06 3.95
N PHE A 35 4.24 4.31 2.91
CA PHE A 35 4.68 2.92 2.95
C PHE A 35 5.82 2.74 1.94
N ASP A 36 6.79 1.89 2.24
CA ASP A 36 7.99 1.71 1.41
C ASP A 36 7.74 0.89 0.13
N HIS A 37 6.56 0.29 -0.02
CA HIS A 37 6.23 -0.56 -1.16
C HIS A 37 5.62 0.25 -2.31
N GLU A 38 6.03 -0.05 -3.54
CA GLU A 38 5.52 0.61 -4.75
C GLU A 38 4.04 0.29 -5.02
N VAL A 39 3.61 -0.94 -4.70
CA VAL A 39 2.24 -1.41 -4.89
C VAL A 39 1.67 -1.96 -3.60
N TYR A 40 0.56 -1.38 -3.17
CA TYR A 40 -0.11 -1.77 -1.94
C TYR A 40 -1.61 -1.49 -1.99
N THR A 41 -2.32 -2.06 -1.02
CA THR A 41 -3.68 -1.69 -0.66
C THR A 41 -3.73 -1.33 0.81
N VAL A 42 -4.33 -0.18 1.13
CA VAL A 42 -4.49 0.32 2.49
C VAL A 42 -5.90 0.86 2.72
N GLY A 43 -6.40 0.72 3.94
CA GLY A 43 -7.63 1.37 4.39
C GLY A 43 -7.73 1.41 5.91
N SER A 44 -8.49 2.36 6.46
CA SER A 44 -8.76 2.37 7.89
C SER A 44 -9.68 1.21 8.30
N GLY A 45 -9.39 0.57 9.42
CA GLY A 45 -10.27 -0.38 10.10
C GLY A 45 -11.18 0.29 11.14
N SER A 46 -11.56 -0.47 12.17
CA SER A 46 -12.41 0.02 13.26
C SER A 46 -11.66 0.99 14.18
N ASN A 47 -12.26 2.16 14.42
CA ASN A 47 -11.69 3.25 15.23
C ASN A 47 -12.76 3.81 16.20
N PRO A 48 -13.17 3.05 17.25
CA PRO A 48 -14.33 3.39 18.07
C PRO A 48 -14.05 4.47 19.14
N GLY A 49 -12.79 4.68 19.51
CA GLY A 49 -12.42 5.68 20.51
C GLY A 49 -12.27 7.07 19.89
N PHE A 50 -13.09 8.04 20.31
CA PHE A 50 -13.00 9.40 19.77
C PHE A 50 -11.67 10.09 20.10
N GLY A 51 -11.17 9.93 21.32
CA GLY A 51 -9.93 10.56 21.78
C GLY A 51 -8.66 9.71 21.57
N GLN A 52 -8.75 8.62 20.81
CA GLN A 52 -7.58 7.76 20.60
C GLN A 52 -6.57 8.47 19.67
N PRO A 53 -5.26 8.39 19.96
CA PRO A 53 -4.24 9.01 19.13
C PRO A 53 -3.87 8.16 17.91
N THR A 54 -4.45 6.98 17.76
CA THR A 54 -4.09 6.02 16.70
C THR A 54 -5.22 5.82 15.69
N VAL A 55 -4.82 5.51 14.46
CA VAL A 55 -5.72 5.03 13.42
C VAL A 55 -5.38 3.58 13.13
N ARG A 56 -6.38 2.70 13.29
CA ARG A 56 -6.28 1.30 12.90
C ARG A 56 -6.25 1.19 11.39
N LEU A 57 -5.22 0.57 10.82
CA LEU A 57 -5.05 0.38 9.39
C LEU A 57 -5.06 -1.11 9.03
N GLY A 58 -5.73 -1.45 7.94
CA GLY A 58 -5.49 -2.68 7.19
C GLY A 58 -4.56 -2.39 6.02
N TYR A 59 -3.54 -3.21 5.84
CA TYR A 59 -2.51 -3.05 4.81
C TYR A 59 -2.13 -4.40 4.20
N THR A 60 -1.87 -4.45 2.90
CA THR A 60 -1.34 -5.63 2.21
C THR A 60 -0.66 -5.19 0.92
N THR A 61 0.30 -5.98 0.44
CA THR A 61 0.75 -5.92 -0.95
C THR A 61 0.40 -7.25 -1.64
N MET A 62 0.86 -7.48 -2.87
CA MET A 62 0.77 -8.81 -3.49
C MET A 62 1.76 -9.80 -2.86
N ALA A 63 2.89 -9.30 -2.36
CA ALA A 63 3.95 -10.09 -1.75
C ALA A 63 4.06 -9.95 -0.23
N VAL A 64 3.28 -9.12 0.44
CA VAL A 64 3.21 -8.98 1.91
C VAL A 64 1.79 -9.34 2.37
N PRO A 65 1.61 -10.24 3.35
CA PRO A 65 0.29 -10.70 3.74
C PRO A 65 -0.51 -9.60 4.43
N SER A 66 -1.84 -9.80 4.50
CA SER A 66 -2.73 -8.90 5.20
C SER A 66 -2.23 -8.62 6.62
N SER A 67 -2.05 -7.35 6.89
CA SER A 67 -1.49 -6.82 8.12
C SER A 67 -2.42 -5.78 8.72
N VAL A 68 -2.41 -5.70 10.05
CA VAL A 68 -3.15 -4.75 10.85
C VAL A 68 -2.15 -3.92 11.64
N TYR A 69 -2.19 -2.61 11.44
CA TYR A 69 -1.33 -1.66 12.13
C TYR A 69 -2.14 -0.69 12.99
N ASP A 70 -1.54 -0.20 14.07
CA ASP A 70 -1.87 1.11 14.62
C ASP A 70 -0.91 2.14 14.07
N TYR A 71 -1.46 3.23 13.54
CA TYR A 71 -0.71 4.41 13.13
C TYR A 71 -0.92 5.52 14.15
N ASP A 72 0.11 5.91 14.91
CA ASP A 72 0.02 7.05 15.83
C ASP A 72 0.12 8.35 15.05
N VAL A 73 -0.94 9.16 15.05
CA VAL A 73 -0.97 10.39 14.24
C VAL A 73 0.02 11.44 14.74
N ARG A 74 0.42 11.39 16.01
CA ARG A 74 1.32 12.38 16.63
C ARG A 74 2.78 12.10 16.29
N THR A 75 3.16 10.83 16.26
CA THR A 75 4.55 10.41 15.98
C THR A 75 4.74 9.94 14.55
N ARG A 76 3.65 9.63 13.84
CA ARG A 76 3.61 9.06 12.49
C ARG A 76 4.19 7.64 12.41
N GLU A 77 4.26 6.94 13.54
CA GLU A 77 4.82 5.60 13.64
C GLU A 77 3.75 4.52 13.42
N LEU A 78 4.14 3.46 12.72
CA LEU A 78 3.34 2.24 12.54
C LEU A 78 3.75 1.19 13.58
N THR A 79 2.77 0.68 14.33
CA THR A 79 2.92 -0.49 15.19
C THR A 79 2.19 -1.67 14.56
N LEU A 80 2.92 -2.72 14.18
CA LEU A 80 2.31 -3.96 13.69
C LEU A 80 1.60 -4.68 14.84
N LEU A 81 0.33 -4.98 14.64
CA LEU A 81 -0.49 -5.66 15.66
C LEU A 81 -0.79 -7.10 15.29
N ARG A 82 -1.00 -7.35 13.99
CA ARG A 82 -1.25 -8.68 13.47
C ARG A 82 -0.84 -8.75 12.01
N GLN A 83 -0.25 -9.86 11.63
CA GLN A 83 -0.04 -10.24 10.24
C GLN A 83 -0.62 -11.65 10.03
N ALA A 84 -1.28 -11.87 8.89
CA ALA A 84 -1.78 -13.18 8.53
C ALA A 84 -0.60 -14.17 8.31
N PRO A 85 -0.60 -15.34 8.97
CA PRO A 85 0.46 -16.32 8.74
C PRO A 85 0.30 -16.95 7.36
N VAL A 86 1.42 -17.17 6.68
CA VAL A 86 1.49 -17.96 5.45
C VAL A 86 2.27 -19.24 5.75
N LEU A 87 1.67 -20.39 5.44
CA LEU A 87 2.28 -21.69 5.70
C LEU A 87 3.27 -22.05 4.58
N GLY A 88 4.21 -22.96 4.86
CA GLY A 88 5.07 -23.55 3.83
C GLY A 88 6.34 -22.76 3.48
N GLY A 89 6.89 -21.99 4.42
CA GLY A 89 8.21 -21.36 4.26
C GLY A 89 8.21 -20.13 3.36
N TYR A 90 7.08 -19.43 3.27
CA TYR A 90 6.97 -18.17 2.56
C TYR A 90 7.81 -17.09 3.24
N ASP A 91 8.53 -16.33 2.40
CA ASP A 91 9.28 -15.15 2.77
C ASP A 91 8.87 -14.02 1.79
N PRO A 92 8.43 -12.83 2.26
CA PRO A 92 8.16 -11.72 1.36
C PRO A 92 9.39 -11.27 0.54
N ASP A 93 10.62 -11.45 1.06
CA ASP A 93 11.85 -10.99 0.40
C ASP A 93 12.23 -11.83 -0.83
N ASP A 94 11.63 -13.02 -0.95
CA ASP A 94 11.71 -13.89 -2.11
C ASP A 94 10.99 -13.31 -3.34
N TYR A 95 10.23 -12.22 -3.20
CA TYR A 95 9.42 -11.64 -4.26
C TYR A 95 9.79 -10.19 -4.55
N GLU A 96 9.51 -9.77 -5.77
CA GLU A 96 9.54 -8.37 -6.17
C GLU A 96 8.17 -7.98 -6.71
N GLU A 97 7.78 -6.73 -6.43
CA GLU A 97 6.52 -6.16 -6.85
C GLU A 97 6.79 -4.85 -7.58
N HIS A 98 6.09 -4.61 -8.69
CA HIS A 98 6.29 -3.42 -9.49
C HIS A 98 4.96 -2.82 -9.95
N ARG A 99 4.92 -1.50 -10.13
CA ARG A 99 3.86 -0.81 -10.87
C ARG A 99 4.34 -0.54 -12.29
N LEU A 100 3.65 -1.12 -13.26
CA LEU A 100 3.86 -0.84 -14.67
C LEU A 100 2.69 -0.05 -15.23
N TRP A 101 2.91 0.61 -16.36
CA TRP A 101 1.87 1.29 -17.13
C TRP A 101 1.91 0.81 -18.57
N ALA A 102 0.82 0.21 -19.02
CA ALA A 102 0.62 -0.11 -20.43
C ALA A 102 -0.01 1.09 -21.12
N THR A 103 0.39 1.37 -22.36
CA THR A 103 -0.26 2.38 -23.20
C THR A 103 -1.31 1.71 -24.06
N ALA A 104 -2.58 2.08 -23.88
CA ALA A 104 -3.68 1.62 -24.72
C ALA A 104 -3.61 2.23 -26.13
N ALA A 105 -4.40 1.69 -27.07
CA ALA A 105 -4.39 2.15 -28.46
C ALA A 105 -4.80 3.63 -28.63
N ASP A 106 -5.54 4.19 -27.67
CA ASP A 106 -5.95 5.60 -27.60
C ASP A 106 -4.97 6.48 -26.80
N GLY A 107 -3.86 5.91 -26.32
CA GLY A 107 -2.84 6.60 -25.54
C GLY A 107 -3.08 6.61 -24.02
N VAL A 108 -4.22 6.11 -23.54
CA VAL A 108 -4.51 6.04 -22.10
C VAL A 108 -3.49 5.12 -21.41
N GLN A 109 -2.96 5.58 -20.27
CA GLN A 109 -2.09 4.77 -19.42
C GLN A 109 -2.94 3.85 -18.53
N VAL A 110 -2.75 2.55 -18.68
CA VAL A 110 -3.43 1.50 -17.91
C VAL A 110 -2.47 0.93 -16.87
N PRO A 111 -2.72 1.12 -15.57
CA PRO A 111 -1.82 0.63 -14.54
C PRO A 111 -1.88 -0.90 -14.41
N ILE A 112 -0.73 -1.51 -14.19
CA ILE A 112 -0.56 -2.96 -13.96
C ILE A 112 0.26 -3.14 -12.70
N SER A 113 -0.28 -3.86 -11.72
CA SER A 113 0.52 -4.37 -10.60
C SER A 113 1.04 -5.76 -10.97
N ILE A 114 2.35 -5.98 -10.84
CA ILE A 114 2.97 -7.27 -11.10
C ILE A 114 3.74 -7.76 -9.88
N VAL A 115 3.65 -9.05 -9.57
CA VAL A 115 4.48 -9.75 -8.58
C VAL A 115 5.13 -10.94 -9.25
N TYR A 116 6.39 -11.20 -8.92
CA TYR A 116 7.09 -12.40 -9.31
C TYR A 116 8.20 -12.75 -8.32
N ARG A 117 8.63 -14.00 -8.29
CA ARG A 117 9.74 -14.44 -7.45
C ARG A 117 11.06 -13.83 -7.94
N ARG A 118 11.88 -13.32 -7.04
CA ARG A 118 13.22 -12.79 -7.35
C ARG A 118 14.02 -13.81 -8.17
N GLY A 119 14.72 -13.31 -9.19
CA GLY A 119 15.46 -14.14 -10.14
C GLY A 119 14.62 -14.92 -11.15
N ALA A 120 13.28 -14.81 -11.15
CA ALA A 120 12.44 -15.53 -12.12
C ALA A 120 12.72 -15.15 -13.59
N ARG A 121 13.22 -13.92 -13.81
CA ARG A 121 13.58 -13.40 -15.13
C ARG A 121 15.04 -13.67 -15.51
N ASP A 122 15.88 -14.04 -14.54
CA ASP A 122 17.30 -14.18 -14.74
C ASP A 122 17.60 -15.41 -15.60
N ARG A 123 18.67 -15.32 -16.37
CA ARG A 123 19.30 -16.45 -17.05
C ARG A 123 20.73 -16.59 -16.58
N ASP A 124 21.24 -17.81 -16.64
CA ASP A 124 22.63 -18.12 -16.30
C ASP A 124 23.65 -17.37 -17.19
N ASP A 125 23.21 -16.91 -18.36
CA ASP A 125 24.00 -16.11 -19.31
C ASP A 125 23.87 -14.59 -19.12
N GLY A 126 23.17 -14.14 -18.07
CA GLY A 126 22.91 -12.72 -17.81
C GLY A 126 21.82 -12.10 -18.70
N GLY A 127 21.13 -12.89 -19.54
CA GLY A 127 19.97 -12.44 -20.30
C GLY A 127 18.65 -12.51 -19.52
N THR A 128 17.56 -12.03 -20.13
CA THR A 128 16.21 -12.12 -19.55
C THR A 128 15.38 -13.19 -20.24
N ARG A 129 14.74 -14.10 -19.49
CA ARG A 129 13.81 -15.10 -20.04
C ARG A 129 12.35 -14.63 -20.01
N ALA A 130 11.56 -15.16 -20.94
CA ALA A 130 10.11 -15.09 -20.85
C ALA A 130 9.64 -15.92 -19.65
N VAL A 131 8.77 -15.34 -18.82
CA VAL A 131 8.24 -15.99 -17.62
C VAL A 131 6.77 -16.33 -17.90
N PRO A 132 6.33 -17.59 -17.65
CA PRO A 132 4.91 -17.93 -17.68
C PRO A 132 4.13 -16.95 -16.79
N THR A 133 3.11 -16.31 -17.35
CA THR A 133 2.42 -15.18 -16.70
C THR A 133 0.92 -15.46 -16.65
N LEU A 134 0.34 -15.29 -15.46
CA LEU A 134 -1.11 -15.22 -15.27
C LEU A 134 -1.50 -13.74 -15.25
N LEU A 135 -2.28 -13.31 -16.24
CA LEU A 135 -2.86 -11.97 -16.29
C LEU A 135 -4.31 -12.02 -15.80
N TYR A 136 -4.58 -11.37 -14.67
CA TYR A 136 -5.91 -11.27 -14.10
C TYR A 136 -6.52 -9.88 -14.40
N GLY A 137 -7.82 -9.85 -14.71
CA GLY A 137 -8.59 -8.63 -14.94
C GLY A 137 -10.06 -8.84 -14.62
N TYR A 138 -10.76 -7.76 -14.24
CA TYR A 138 -12.18 -7.78 -13.92
C TYR A 138 -12.98 -6.76 -14.75
N GLY A 139 -12.55 -5.50 -14.77
CA GLY A 139 -13.20 -4.37 -15.46
C GLY A 139 -12.44 -3.07 -15.20
#